data_AF-A0A2E6V9B8-F1
#
_entry.id   AF-A0A2E6V9B8-F1
#
_cell.length_a   1.000
_cell.length_b   1.000
_cell.length_c   1.000
_cell.angle_alpha   90.00
_cell.angle_beta   90.00
_cell.angle_gamma   90.00
#
_symmetry.space_group_name_H-M   'P 1'
#
loop_
_entity.id
_entity.type
_entity.pdbx_description
1 polymer ?
#
loop_
_entity_poly.entity_id
_entity_poly.type
_entity_poly.pdbx_seq_one_letter_code
_entity_poly.pdbx_strand_id
1 'polypeptide(L)'
;MNLNQNIKVKDALRRGQNRINYVCVSVAIVFLAVVPLFLVFVFRNDQNNIVLITGGISSVLIGIFFPFYWWLKETVRYKIWAGKNVKDIHRFYEEALSKKYITEHKFLKKFELKSNKQKEELKRFFNDRLDKKREIIRDINADIARETVFKSNNMVSIIIWIVLMIGAVYLKYTESVNDRMVYFTIVAGAVLIAYELYKMFKYKYILKINKEYISYKDNKEKIFWKDIQCFNIVRAGQYKPGELNIITSNESYFLSLEGIVNNRLNKVLDVLNENKHRFEINNFEA
;
A
#
# COMPACT_ATOMS: atom_id res chain seq x y z
N MET A 1 -18.38 -15.17 -27.35
CA MET A 1 -17.70 -15.99 -26.32
C MET A 1 -18.31 -15.60 -24.98
N ASN A 2 -18.98 -16.53 -24.30
CA ASN A 2 -19.70 -16.25 -23.04
C ASN A 2 -18.73 -15.76 -21.96
N LEU A 3 -19.04 -14.60 -21.36
CA LEU A 3 -18.32 -14.06 -20.22
C LEU A 3 -18.72 -14.88 -18.98
N ASN A 4 -17.82 -15.72 -18.47
CA ASN A 4 -18.03 -16.41 -17.19
C ASN A 4 -17.77 -15.43 -16.03
N GLN A 5 -18.77 -14.60 -15.72
CA GLN A 5 -18.70 -13.54 -14.70
C GLN A 5 -18.98 -14.05 -13.28
N ASN A 6 -18.33 -15.15 -12.89
CA ASN A 6 -18.62 -15.82 -11.61
C ASN A 6 -17.63 -15.46 -10.48
N ILE A 7 -16.62 -14.63 -10.75
CA ILE A 7 -15.58 -14.32 -9.76
C ILE A 7 -15.94 -13.08 -8.93
N LYS A 8 -15.91 -13.24 -7.60
CA LYS A 8 -16.08 -12.14 -6.64
C LYS A 8 -14.85 -11.21 -6.66
N VAL A 9 -15.08 -9.91 -6.42
CA VAL A 9 -14.03 -8.88 -6.40
C VAL A 9 -12.89 -9.24 -5.44
N LYS A 10 -13.19 -9.75 -4.24
CA LYS A 10 -12.20 -10.16 -3.25
C LYS A 10 -11.23 -11.22 -3.77
N ASP A 11 -11.73 -12.23 -4.49
CA ASP A 11 -10.91 -13.28 -5.08
C ASP A 11 -10.07 -12.77 -6.25
N ALA A 12 -10.63 -11.86 -7.06
CA ALA A 12 -9.88 -11.20 -8.10
C ALA A 12 -8.71 -10.38 -7.54
N LEU A 13 -8.92 -9.65 -6.44
CA LEU A 13 -7.88 -8.87 -5.76
C LEU A 13 -6.80 -9.76 -5.12
N ARG A 14 -7.19 -10.88 -4.49
CA ARG A 14 -6.24 -11.87 -3.96
C ARG A 14 -5.36 -12.45 -5.06
N ARG A 15 -5.93 -12.69 -6.25
CA ARG A 15 -5.16 -13.15 -7.41
C ARG A 15 -4.14 -12.11 -7.87
N GLY A 16 -4.50 -10.83 -7.86
CA GLY A 16 -3.58 -9.71 -8.16
C GLY A 16 -2.43 -9.65 -7.16
N GLN A 17 -2.75 -9.73 -5.86
CA GLN A 17 -1.75 -9.77 -4.78
C GLN A 17 -0.73 -10.91 -5.00
N ASN A 18 -1.20 -12.11 -5.33
CA ASN A 18 -0.33 -13.25 -5.48
C ASN A 18 0.52 -13.19 -6.75
N ARG A 19 -0.06 -12.81 -7.89
CA ARG A 19 0.64 -12.85 -9.18
C ARG A 19 1.53 -11.65 -9.45
N ILE A 20 1.14 -10.48 -8.94
CA ILE A 20 1.86 -9.23 -9.16
C ILE A 20 2.80 -8.98 -7.99
N ASN A 21 2.27 -8.85 -6.77
CA ASN A 21 3.10 -8.40 -5.64
C ASN A 21 4.00 -9.49 -5.07
N TYR A 22 3.46 -10.66 -4.71
CA TYR A 22 4.28 -11.68 -4.06
C TYR A 22 5.42 -12.17 -4.96
N VAL A 23 5.16 -12.39 -6.25
CA VAL A 23 6.21 -12.81 -7.20
C VAL A 23 7.26 -11.71 -7.40
N CYS A 24 6.85 -10.45 -7.61
CA CYS A 24 7.81 -9.36 -7.75
C CYS A 24 8.66 -9.17 -6.49
N VAL A 25 8.04 -9.20 -5.31
CA VAL A 25 8.73 -9.01 -4.03
C VAL A 25 9.65 -10.20 -3.72
N SER A 26 9.22 -11.44 -3.96
CA SER A 26 10.06 -12.61 -3.72
C SER A 26 11.29 -12.60 -4.61
N VAL A 27 11.13 -12.27 -5.89
CA VAL A 27 12.28 -12.19 -6.81
C VAL A 27 13.21 -11.04 -6.42
N ALA A 28 12.67 -9.87 -6.08
CA ALA A 28 13.47 -8.75 -5.60
C ALA A 28 14.27 -9.12 -4.34
N ILE A 29 13.64 -9.76 -3.35
CA ILE A 29 14.33 -10.18 -2.11
C ILE A 29 15.44 -11.18 -2.40
N VAL A 30 15.20 -12.17 -3.26
CA VAL A 30 16.22 -13.16 -3.61
C VAL A 30 17.45 -12.49 -4.21
N PHE A 31 17.27 -11.61 -5.19
CA PHE A 31 18.40 -11.00 -5.89
C PHE A 31 19.03 -9.80 -5.18
N LEU A 32 18.29 -9.07 -4.34
CA LEU A 32 18.80 -7.90 -3.62
C LEU A 32 19.36 -8.23 -2.23
N ALA A 33 18.93 -9.33 -1.61
CA ALA A 33 19.36 -9.70 -0.27
C ALA A 33 20.03 -11.07 -0.24
N VAL A 34 19.35 -12.12 -0.71
CA VAL A 34 19.83 -13.50 -0.55
C VAL A 34 21.09 -13.77 -1.37
N VAL A 35 21.10 -13.38 -2.65
CA VAL A 35 22.25 -13.59 -3.55
C VAL A 35 23.48 -12.80 -3.10
N PRO A 36 23.40 -11.50 -2.76
CA PRO A 36 24.54 -10.76 -2.21
C PRO A 36 25.08 -11.37 -0.91
N LEU A 37 24.21 -11.75 0.03
CA LEU A 37 24.62 -12.42 1.27
C LEU A 37 25.34 -13.74 1.00
N PHE A 38 24.81 -14.53 0.05
CA PHE A 38 25.44 -15.78 -0.37
C PHE A 38 26.81 -15.55 -0.99
N LEU A 39 26.94 -14.56 -1.89
CA LEU A 39 28.23 -14.22 -2.50
C LEU A 39 29.27 -13.77 -1.46
N VAL A 40 28.88 -12.93 -0.51
CA VAL A 40 29.76 -12.54 0.61
C VAL A 40 30.14 -13.76 1.44
N PHE A 41 29.18 -14.64 1.78
CA PHE A 41 29.47 -15.82 2.58
C PHE A 41 30.45 -16.79 1.90
N VAL A 42 30.27 -17.05 0.60
CA VAL A 42 31.11 -18.00 -0.15
C VAL A 42 32.50 -17.42 -0.46
N PHE A 43 32.57 -16.14 -0.85
CA PHE A 43 33.81 -15.54 -1.35
C PHE A 43 34.52 -14.62 -0.34
N ARG A 44 34.12 -14.62 0.95
CA ARG A 44 34.73 -13.76 1.98
C ARG A 44 36.25 -13.86 2.14
N ASN A 45 36.83 -15.02 1.81
CA ASN A 45 38.26 -15.31 1.97
C ASN A 45 39.03 -15.23 0.65
N ASP A 46 38.36 -14.88 -0.45
CA ASP A 46 39.01 -14.73 -1.75
C ASP A 46 39.78 -13.41 -1.78
N GLN A 47 41.07 -13.45 -2.14
CA GLN A 47 41.88 -12.25 -2.29
C GLN A 47 41.47 -11.44 -3.53
N ASN A 48 40.76 -12.07 -4.49
CA ASN A 48 40.32 -11.43 -5.71
C ASN A 48 38.84 -11.03 -5.65
N ASN A 49 38.58 -9.82 -5.16
CA ASN A 49 37.23 -9.27 -4.97
C ASN A 49 36.40 -9.04 -6.25
N ILE A 50 36.94 -9.36 -7.44
CA ILE A 50 36.26 -9.15 -8.72
C ILE A 50 34.93 -9.90 -8.79
N VAL A 51 34.87 -11.15 -8.32
CA VAL A 51 33.65 -11.96 -8.35
C VAL A 51 32.58 -11.38 -7.41
N LEU A 52 32.99 -10.87 -6.25
CA LEU A 52 32.09 -10.22 -5.29
C LEU A 52 31.49 -8.94 -5.87
N ILE A 53 32.32 -8.11 -6.49
CA ILE A 53 31.90 -6.82 -7.07
C ILE A 53 31.00 -7.06 -8.29
N THR A 54 31.44 -7.89 -9.24
CA THR A 54 30.67 -8.16 -10.48
C THR A 54 29.39 -8.95 -10.20
N GLY A 55 29.45 -9.96 -9.31
CA GLY A 55 28.29 -10.72 -8.84
C GLY A 55 27.32 -9.86 -8.04
N GLY A 56 27.81 -8.98 -7.16
CA GLY A 56 27.01 -8.03 -6.42
C GLY A 56 26.26 -7.06 -7.34
N ILE A 57 26.98 -6.39 -8.25
CA ILE A 57 26.37 -5.44 -9.20
C ILE A 57 25.34 -6.14 -10.09
N SER A 58 25.68 -7.29 -10.67
CA SER A 58 24.76 -8.04 -11.54
C SER A 58 23.50 -8.50 -10.80
N SER A 59 23.63 -8.97 -9.56
CA SER A 59 22.48 -9.36 -8.73
C SER A 59 21.54 -8.19 -8.46
N VAL A 60 22.07 -7.00 -8.17
CA VAL A 60 21.27 -5.78 -7.97
C VAL A 60 20.53 -5.39 -9.24
N LEU A 61 21.23 -5.38 -10.38
CA LEU A 61 20.60 -5.07 -11.66
C LEU A 61 19.46 -6.05 -11.95
N ILE A 62 19.68 -7.36 -11.83
CA ILE A 62 18.64 -8.37 -12.05
C ILE A 62 17.47 -8.20 -11.07
N GLY A 63 17.76 -7.93 -9.80
CA GLY A 63 16.77 -7.72 -8.74
C GLY A 63 15.90 -6.48 -8.93
N ILE A 64 16.34 -5.50 -9.74
CA ILE A 64 15.54 -4.33 -10.12
C ILE A 64 14.82 -4.57 -11.45
N PHE A 65 15.56 -5.00 -12.48
CA PHE A 65 15.03 -5.14 -13.83
C PHE A 65 13.96 -6.22 -13.95
N PHE A 66 14.19 -7.40 -13.36
CA PHE A 66 13.28 -8.54 -13.56
C PHE A 66 11.92 -8.33 -12.87
N PRO A 67 11.84 -7.90 -11.59
CA PRO A 67 10.55 -7.62 -10.97
C PRO A 67 9.78 -6.51 -11.67
N PHE A 68 10.49 -5.48 -12.17
CA PHE A 68 9.86 -4.41 -12.94
C PHE A 68 9.30 -4.93 -14.27
N TYR A 69 10.08 -5.70 -15.02
CA TYR A 69 9.64 -6.32 -16.27
C TYR A 69 8.44 -7.26 -16.06
N TRP A 70 8.48 -8.10 -15.02
CA TRP A 70 7.37 -8.98 -14.66
C TRP A 70 6.10 -8.19 -14.37
N TRP A 71 6.22 -7.14 -13.56
CA TRP A 71 5.10 -6.26 -13.20
C TRP A 71 4.45 -5.64 -14.44
N LEU A 72 5.24 -5.15 -15.41
CA LEU A 72 4.73 -4.56 -16.65
C LEU A 72 3.87 -5.55 -17.47
N LYS A 73 4.29 -6.81 -17.53
CA LYS A 73 3.61 -7.85 -18.30
C LYS A 73 2.37 -8.39 -17.59
N GLU A 74 2.49 -8.69 -16.30
CA GLU A 74 1.41 -9.34 -15.55
C GLU A 74 0.28 -8.37 -15.22
N THR A 75 0.56 -7.06 -15.07
CA THR A 75 -0.49 -6.03 -14.89
C THR A 75 -1.47 -6.00 -16.07
N VAL A 76 -0.97 -6.09 -17.31
CA VAL A 76 -1.82 -6.12 -18.51
C VAL A 76 -2.66 -7.40 -18.56
N ARG A 77 -2.06 -8.55 -18.29
CA ARG A 77 -2.76 -9.85 -18.25
C ARG A 77 -3.82 -9.88 -17.16
N TYR A 78 -3.52 -9.28 -16.01
CA TYR A 78 -4.43 -9.18 -14.87
C TYR A 78 -5.64 -8.31 -15.19
N LYS A 79 -5.45 -7.15 -15.84
CA LYS A 79 -6.55 -6.28 -16.32
C LYS A 79 -7.47 -7.02 -17.29
N ILE A 80 -6.91 -7.67 -18.31
CA ILE A 80 -7.69 -8.44 -19.29
C ILE A 80 -8.46 -9.58 -18.63
N TRP A 81 -7.80 -10.32 -17.72
CA TRP A 81 -8.44 -11.42 -17.01
C TRP A 81 -9.58 -10.93 -16.10
N ALA A 82 -9.37 -9.84 -15.36
CA ALA A 82 -10.40 -9.25 -14.51
C ALA A 82 -11.59 -8.77 -15.35
N GLY A 83 -11.34 -8.11 -16.47
CA GLY A 83 -12.38 -7.68 -17.41
C GLY A 83 -13.24 -8.83 -17.97
N LYS A 84 -12.68 -10.03 -18.11
CA LYS A 84 -13.41 -11.22 -18.58
C LYS A 84 -14.24 -11.91 -17.48
N ASN A 85 -13.78 -11.89 -16.23
CA ASN A 85 -14.28 -12.80 -15.19
C ASN A 85 -14.97 -12.11 -14.01
N VAL A 86 -14.75 -10.81 -13.80
CA VAL A 86 -15.34 -10.05 -12.69
C VAL A 86 -16.65 -9.42 -13.12
N LYS A 87 -17.70 -9.65 -12.31
CA LYS A 87 -19.02 -9.07 -12.54
C LYS A 87 -19.03 -7.56 -12.31
N ASP A 88 -18.58 -7.12 -11.12
CA ASP A 88 -18.44 -5.69 -10.77
C ASP A 88 -17.03 -5.17 -11.09
N ILE A 89 -16.86 -4.68 -12.32
CA ILE A 89 -15.56 -4.20 -12.80
C ILE A 89 -15.16 -2.85 -12.20
N HIS A 90 -16.14 -2.02 -11.84
CA HIS A 90 -15.91 -0.68 -11.30
C HIS A 90 -15.32 -0.74 -9.90
N ARG A 91 -15.97 -1.52 -9.02
CA ARG A 91 -15.45 -1.76 -7.66
C ARG A 91 -14.09 -2.45 -7.70
N PHE A 92 -13.91 -3.41 -8.59
CA PHE A 92 -12.61 -4.05 -8.78
C PHE A 92 -11.54 -3.04 -9.17
N TYR A 93 -11.82 -2.15 -10.12
CA TYR A 93 -10.86 -1.16 -10.59
C TYR A 93 -10.45 -0.21 -9.49
N GLU A 94 -11.41 0.36 -8.74
CA GLU A 94 -11.16 1.23 -7.59
C GLU A 94 -10.31 0.53 -6.51
N GLU A 95 -10.70 -0.70 -6.13
CA GLU A 95 -9.97 -1.48 -5.13
C GLU A 95 -8.58 -1.92 -5.61
N ALA A 96 -8.40 -2.18 -6.90
CA ALA A 96 -7.11 -2.57 -7.48
C ALA A 96 -6.16 -1.37 -7.64
N LEU A 97 -6.69 -0.17 -7.91
CA LEU A 97 -5.94 1.08 -7.95
C LEU A 97 -5.46 1.48 -6.54
N SER A 98 -6.34 1.43 -5.55
CA SER A 98 -5.99 1.74 -4.16
C SER A 98 -4.94 0.78 -3.59
N LYS A 99 -5.01 -0.51 -3.95
CA LYS A 99 -4.02 -1.53 -3.57
C LYS A 99 -2.76 -1.54 -4.45
N LYS A 100 -2.65 -0.63 -5.44
CA LYS A 100 -1.52 -0.50 -6.37
C LYS A 100 -1.24 -1.75 -7.22
N TYR A 101 -2.25 -2.60 -7.44
CA TYR A 101 -2.16 -3.70 -8.40
C TYR A 101 -2.27 -3.20 -9.84
N ILE A 102 -2.91 -2.03 -10.01
CA ILE A 102 -3.04 -1.30 -11.26
C ILE A 102 -2.57 0.14 -11.01
N THR A 103 -1.97 0.77 -12.02
CA THR A 103 -1.60 2.18 -11.98
C THR A 103 -2.18 2.93 -13.18
N GLU A 104 -2.49 4.21 -12.97
CA GLU A 104 -2.85 5.17 -14.03
C GLU A 104 -1.77 6.23 -14.24
N HIS A 105 -0.60 6.11 -13.57
CA HIS A 105 0.51 7.01 -13.82
C HIS A 105 0.94 6.96 -15.28
N LYS A 106 0.86 8.11 -15.97
CA LYS A 106 1.16 8.28 -17.40
C LYS A 106 2.51 7.68 -17.82
N PHE A 107 3.53 7.85 -16.97
CA PHE A 107 4.86 7.26 -17.18
C PHE A 107 4.80 5.73 -17.20
N LEU A 108 4.29 5.10 -16.15
CA LEU A 108 4.21 3.63 -16.02
C LEU A 108 3.29 3.01 -17.08
N LYS A 109 2.21 3.70 -17.44
CA LYS A 109 1.27 3.26 -18.49
C LYS A 109 1.92 3.18 -19.88
N LYS A 110 2.96 3.99 -20.14
CA LYS A 110 3.75 3.96 -21.39
C LYS A 110 4.65 2.73 -21.48
N PHE A 111 5.09 2.20 -20.34
CA PHE A 111 5.96 1.02 -20.28
C PHE A 111 5.20 -0.31 -20.25
N GLU A 112 3.87 -0.30 -20.08
CA GLU A 112 3.08 -1.52 -20.14
C GLU A 112 3.28 -2.23 -21.49
N LEU A 113 3.87 -3.42 -21.46
CA LEU A 113 4.13 -4.23 -22.65
C LEU A 113 2.81 -4.82 -23.16
N LYS A 114 2.36 -4.32 -24.31
CA LYS A 114 1.09 -4.71 -24.94
C LYS A 114 1.32 -5.14 -26.38
N SER A 115 1.05 -6.40 -26.69
CA SER A 115 0.84 -6.86 -28.07
C SER A 115 -0.43 -6.22 -28.65
N ASN A 116 -0.53 -6.10 -29.98
CA ASN A 116 -1.74 -5.58 -30.65
C ASN A 116 -3.01 -6.34 -30.23
N LYS A 117 -2.93 -7.66 -30.14
CA LYS A 117 -4.03 -8.51 -29.62
C LYS A 117 -4.41 -8.16 -28.18
N GLN A 118 -3.42 -7.87 -27.32
CA GLN A 118 -3.69 -7.50 -25.93
C GLN A 118 -4.29 -6.09 -25.80
N LYS A 119 -3.97 -5.17 -26.70
CA LYS A 119 -4.60 -3.85 -26.76
C LYS A 119 -6.09 -3.97 -27.09
N GLU A 120 -6.43 -4.79 -28.08
CA GLU A 120 -7.81 -5.06 -28.46
C GLU A 120 -8.59 -5.76 -27.32
N GLU A 121 -8.00 -6.78 -26.70
CA GLU A 121 -8.62 -7.47 -25.58
C GLU A 121 -8.80 -6.56 -24.36
N LEU A 122 -7.83 -5.69 -24.06
CA LEU A 122 -7.94 -4.72 -22.97
C LEU A 122 -9.05 -3.71 -23.23
N LYS A 123 -9.15 -3.20 -24.47
CA LYS A 123 -10.23 -2.29 -24.86
C LYS A 123 -11.58 -2.99 -24.69
N ARG A 124 -11.74 -4.16 -25.31
CA ARG A 124 -13.01 -4.90 -25.38
C ARG A 124 -13.52 -5.41 -24.03
N PHE A 125 -12.64 -5.93 -23.19
CA PHE A 125 -13.05 -6.61 -21.96
C PHE A 125 -12.94 -5.74 -20.71
N PHE A 126 -12.09 -4.72 -20.73
CA PHE A 126 -11.83 -3.88 -19.57
C PHE A 126 -12.36 -2.46 -19.77
N ASN A 127 -11.85 -1.74 -20.76
CA ASN A 127 -12.19 -0.33 -20.96
C ASN A 127 -13.67 -0.15 -21.35
N ASP A 128 -14.18 -0.91 -22.32
CA ASP A 128 -15.58 -0.80 -22.76
C ASP A 128 -16.58 -1.16 -21.65
N ARG A 129 -16.16 -1.89 -20.60
CA ARG A 129 -17.00 -2.19 -19.43
C ARG A 129 -16.87 -1.13 -18.32
N LEU A 130 -15.74 -0.43 -18.25
CA LEU A 130 -15.50 0.72 -17.38
C LEU A 130 -16.15 2.01 -17.92
N ASP A 131 -16.25 2.15 -19.24
CA ASP A 131 -16.87 3.31 -19.89
C ASP A 131 -18.42 3.24 -19.84
N LYS A 132 -19.00 2.05 -19.59
CA LYS A 132 -20.44 1.89 -19.41
C LYS A 132 -20.87 2.43 -18.04
N LYS A 133 -22.05 3.07 -18.00
CA LYS A 133 -22.66 3.60 -16.77
C LYS A 133 -22.66 2.51 -15.69
N ARG A 134 -22.18 2.86 -14.49
CA ARG A 134 -22.03 1.93 -13.35
C ARG A 134 -23.36 1.22 -13.06
N GLU A 135 -23.43 -0.06 -13.40
CA GLU A 135 -24.47 -0.94 -12.86
C GLU A 135 -24.13 -1.17 -11.39
N ILE A 136 -24.87 -0.53 -10.49
CA ILE A 136 -24.74 -0.76 -9.05
C ILE A 136 -25.26 -2.18 -8.80
N ILE A 137 -24.36 -3.15 -8.77
CA ILE A 137 -24.67 -4.51 -8.33
C ILE A 137 -24.84 -4.43 -6.83
N ARG A 138 -26.10 -4.20 -6.44
CA ARG A 138 -26.56 -4.03 -5.06
C ARG A 138 -26.32 -5.30 -4.25
N ASP A 139 -25.20 -5.34 -3.50
CA ASP A 139 -25.05 -6.22 -2.34
C ASP A 139 -25.77 -5.55 -1.15
N ILE A 140 -27.11 -5.53 -1.18
CA ILE A 140 -27.97 -4.95 -0.11
C ILE A 140 -27.77 -5.68 1.24
N ASN A 141 -27.21 -6.90 1.22
CA ASN A 141 -27.07 -7.73 2.41
C ASN A 141 -25.67 -7.72 3.03
N ALA A 142 -24.79 -6.80 2.66
CA ALA A 142 -23.51 -6.63 3.34
C ALA A 142 -23.73 -5.88 4.66
N ASP A 143 -24.24 -6.62 5.65
CA ASP A 143 -24.37 -6.27 7.06
C ASP A 143 -23.23 -5.33 7.48
N ILE A 144 -23.60 -4.20 8.10
CA ILE A 144 -22.74 -3.03 8.29
C ILE A 144 -21.41 -3.49 8.86
N ALA A 145 -20.33 -3.29 8.10
CA ALA A 145 -19.03 -3.86 8.39
C ALA A 145 -18.60 -3.53 9.84
N ARG A 146 -18.14 -4.58 10.53
CA ARG A 146 -17.51 -4.56 11.85
C ARG A 146 -16.63 -3.32 12.00
N GLU A 147 -16.75 -2.67 13.16
CA GLU A 147 -15.90 -1.59 13.66
C GLU A 147 -14.53 -1.53 12.95
N THR A 148 -14.29 -0.47 12.19
CA THR A 148 -13.02 -0.31 11.47
C THR A 148 -12.08 0.58 12.29
N VAL A 149 -10.91 0.02 12.63
CA VAL A 149 -9.93 0.69 13.50
C VAL A 149 -8.65 0.96 12.72
N PHE A 150 -8.27 2.22 12.63
CA PHE A 150 -6.99 2.67 12.08
C PHE A 150 -6.01 2.94 13.21
N LYS A 151 -4.84 2.29 13.14
CA LYS A 151 -3.72 2.47 14.07
C LYS A 151 -2.52 3.11 13.37
N SER A 152 -1.72 3.84 14.15
CA SER A 152 -0.39 4.28 13.72
C SER A 152 0.43 3.05 13.35
N ASN A 153 1.09 3.07 12.19
CA ASN A 153 2.00 1.99 11.83
C ASN A 153 3.22 2.56 11.12
N ASN A 154 4.27 2.80 11.91
CA ASN A 154 5.57 3.27 11.44
C ASN A 154 6.61 2.13 11.39
N MET A 155 6.18 0.88 11.13
CA MET A 155 7.09 -0.27 11.05
C MET A 155 8.22 -0.09 10.03
N VAL A 156 7.98 0.62 8.91
CA VAL A 156 9.02 0.86 7.90
C VAL A 156 10.18 1.67 8.46
N SER A 157 9.90 2.72 9.25
CA SER A 157 10.95 3.54 9.89
C SER A 157 11.79 2.70 10.85
N ILE A 158 11.14 1.85 11.66
CA ILE A 158 11.82 0.95 12.59
C ILE A 158 12.72 -0.05 11.86
N ILE A 159 12.23 -0.65 10.76
CA ILE A 159 13.01 -1.57 9.95
C ILE A 159 14.25 -0.87 9.37
N ILE A 160 14.11 0.35 8.87
CA ILE A 160 15.23 1.14 8.34
C ILE A 160 16.29 1.34 9.43
N TRP A 161 15.90 1.76 10.64
CA TRP A 161 16.84 1.95 11.74
C TRP A 161 17.54 0.67 12.16
N ILE A 162 16.82 -0.46 12.21
CA ILE A 162 17.43 -1.77 12.49
C ILE A 162 18.47 -2.13 11.43
N VAL A 163 18.14 -1.95 10.14
CA VAL A 163 19.07 -2.22 9.03
C VAL A 163 20.31 -1.33 9.10
N LEU A 164 20.15 -0.04 9.43
CA LEU A 164 21.27 0.88 9.60
C LEU A 164 22.18 0.49 10.78
N MET A 165 21.60 0.05 11.91
CA MET A 165 22.39 -0.43 13.05
C MET A 165 23.16 -1.71 12.72
N ILE A 166 22.53 -2.67 12.05
CA ILE A 166 23.20 -3.89 11.58
C ILE A 166 24.34 -3.54 10.61
N GLY A 167 24.09 -2.61 9.67
CA GLY A 167 25.09 -2.10 8.75
C GLY A 167 26.27 -1.43 9.46
N ALA A 168 26.02 -0.63 10.50
CA ALA A 168 27.08 0.01 11.29
C ALA A 168 27.97 -1.02 12.01
N VAL A 169 27.38 -2.07 12.58
CA VAL A 169 28.14 -3.17 13.22
C VAL A 169 28.94 -3.96 12.18
N TYR A 170 28.37 -4.23 11.00
CA TYR A 170 29.09 -4.88 9.91
C TYR A 170 30.29 -4.06 9.43
N LEU A 171 30.11 -2.75 9.26
CA LEU A 171 31.19 -1.84 8.87
C LEU A 171 32.31 -1.83 9.93
N LYS A 172 31.97 -1.90 11.22
CA LYS A 172 32.96 -2.06 12.29
C LYS A 172 33.78 -3.33 12.15
N TYR A 173 33.15 -4.45 11.81
CA TYR A 173 33.82 -5.73 11.61
C TYR A 173 34.82 -5.71 10.43
N THR A 174 34.56 -4.87 9.42
CA THR A 174 35.46 -4.64 8.29
C THR A 174 36.55 -3.59 8.54
N GLU A 175 36.69 -3.10 9.78
CA GLU A 175 37.62 -2.03 10.20
C GLU A 175 37.50 -0.72 9.40
N SER A 176 36.40 -0.53 8.67
CA SER A 176 36.21 0.62 7.76
C SER A 176 35.74 1.89 8.48
N VAL A 177 35.33 1.80 9.74
CA VAL A 177 34.71 2.90 10.49
C VAL A 177 35.17 2.93 11.97
N ASN A 178 35.31 4.13 12.52
CA ASN A 178 35.69 4.37 13.92
C ASN A 178 34.59 3.90 14.90
N ASP A 179 35.01 3.31 16.03
CA ASP A 179 34.14 2.90 17.14
C ASP A 179 33.15 3.97 17.57
N ARG A 180 33.59 5.22 17.70
CA ARG A 180 32.73 6.32 18.16
C ARG A 180 31.53 6.54 17.25
N MET A 181 31.72 6.37 15.94
CA MET A 181 30.65 6.54 14.96
C MET A 181 29.64 5.39 15.04
N VAL A 182 30.12 4.16 15.24
CA VAL A 182 29.28 2.97 15.40
C VAL A 182 28.44 3.07 16.67
N TYR A 183 29.05 3.44 17.80
CA TYR A 183 28.34 3.68 19.07
C TYR A 183 27.30 4.79 18.92
N PHE A 184 27.65 5.91 18.27
CA PHE A 184 26.70 6.99 18.01
C PHE A 184 25.50 6.51 17.18
N THR A 185 25.73 5.76 16.10
CA THR A 185 24.65 5.24 15.23
C THR A 185 23.74 4.27 15.98
N ILE A 186 24.30 3.39 16.83
CA ILE A 186 23.51 2.46 17.65
C ILE A 186 22.65 3.21 18.67
N VAL A 187 23.24 4.15 19.41
CA VAL A 187 22.51 4.93 20.42
C VAL A 187 21.42 5.79 19.77
N ALA A 188 21.75 6.50 18.68
CA ALA A 188 20.78 7.31 17.94
C ALA A 188 19.64 6.45 17.35
N GLY A 189 19.98 5.31 16.75
CA GLY A 189 19.00 4.36 16.23
C GLY A 189 18.07 3.82 17.32
N ALA A 190 18.59 3.44 18.47
CA ALA A 190 17.81 2.96 19.61
C ALA A 190 16.83 4.03 20.13
N VAL A 191 17.28 5.28 20.29
CA VAL A 191 16.42 6.40 20.73
C VAL A 191 15.30 6.65 19.72
N LEU A 192 15.60 6.63 18.42
CA LEU A 192 14.60 6.87 17.37
C LEU A 192 13.60 5.72 17.26
N ILE A 193 14.04 4.47 17.41
CA ILE A 193 13.14 3.31 17.50
C ILE A 193 12.24 3.42 18.73
N ALA A 194 12.78 3.76 19.90
CA ALA A 194 12.00 3.94 21.12
C ALA A 194 10.93 5.04 20.95
N TYR A 195 11.28 6.14 20.30
CA TYR A 195 10.35 7.23 19.98
C TYR A 195 9.23 6.80 19.01
N GLU A 196 9.54 6.02 17.97
CA GLU A 196 8.54 5.48 17.04
C GLU A 196 7.63 4.43 17.70
N LEU A 197 8.18 3.57 18.55
CA LEU A 197 7.40 2.62 19.35
C LEU A 197 6.47 3.36 20.31
N TYR A 198 6.97 4.38 21.01
CA TYR A 198 6.14 5.23 21.86
C TYR A 198 4.96 5.83 21.09
N LYS A 199 5.17 6.36 19.88
CA LYS A 199 4.08 6.86 19.02
C LYS A 199 3.07 5.78 18.64
N MET A 200 3.51 4.55 18.38
CA MET A 200 2.61 3.45 18.04
C MET A 200 1.79 2.95 19.23
N PHE A 201 2.35 2.98 20.45
CA PHE A 201 1.69 2.50 21.66
C PHE A 201 0.92 3.59 22.41
N LYS A 202 1.15 4.88 22.11
CA LYS A 202 0.48 6.00 22.79
C LYS A 202 -1.04 5.98 22.67
N TYR A 203 -1.58 5.48 21.56
CA TYR A 203 -3.01 5.38 21.33
C TYR A 203 -3.41 3.97 20.89
N LYS A 204 -4.50 3.43 21.44
CA LYS A 204 -5.05 2.13 21.02
C LYS A 204 -5.56 2.23 19.57
N TYR A 205 -6.09 3.38 19.18
CA TYR A 205 -6.41 3.75 17.81
C TYR A 205 -6.35 5.26 17.55
N ILE A 206 -6.06 5.63 16.31
CA ILE A 206 -6.12 7.03 15.86
C ILE A 206 -7.53 7.35 15.40
N LEU A 207 -8.13 6.48 14.59
CA LEU A 207 -9.47 6.66 14.04
C LEU A 207 -10.24 5.35 14.19
N LYS A 208 -11.40 5.41 14.82
CA LYS A 208 -12.36 4.32 14.93
C LYS A 208 -13.65 4.75 14.25
N ILE A 209 -14.11 3.95 13.29
CA ILE A 209 -15.30 4.20 12.51
C ILE A 209 -16.31 3.11 12.86
N ASN A 210 -17.46 3.49 13.40
CA ASN A 210 -18.57 2.58 13.69
C ASN A 210 -19.85 3.04 12.98
N LYS A 211 -20.98 2.39 13.29
CA LYS A 211 -22.28 2.66 12.65
C LYS A 211 -22.89 4.02 13.02
N GLU A 212 -22.47 4.62 14.13
CA GLU A 212 -23.12 5.79 14.74
C GLU A 212 -22.25 7.06 14.70
N TYR A 213 -20.94 6.90 14.83
CA TYR A 213 -19.97 7.96 14.96
C TYR A 213 -18.57 7.59 14.46
N ILE A 214 -17.76 8.63 14.27
CA ILE A 214 -16.31 8.57 14.07
C ILE A 214 -15.67 8.99 15.38
N SER A 215 -14.75 8.18 15.92
CA SER A 215 -13.99 8.48 17.13
C SER A 215 -12.51 8.69 16.80
N TYR A 216 -11.93 9.73 17.39
CA TYR A 216 -10.53 10.10 17.21
C TYR A 216 -9.73 9.98 18.52
N LYS A 217 -8.46 9.52 18.41
CA LYS A 217 -7.47 9.34 19.50
C LYS A 217 -8.10 8.78 20.80
N ASP A 218 -8.61 7.55 20.74
CA ASP A 218 -9.22 6.86 21.90
C ASP A 218 -10.43 7.58 22.54
N ASN A 219 -11.40 8.03 21.73
CA ASN A 219 -12.62 8.74 22.17
C ASN A 219 -12.41 10.16 22.70
N LYS A 220 -11.27 10.81 22.42
CA LYS A 220 -11.08 12.23 22.75
C LYS A 220 -12.09 13.12 22.00
N GLU A 221 -12.38 12.77 20.75
CA GLU A 221 -13.39 13.43 19.95
C GLU A 221 -14.33 12.37 19.33
N LYS A 222 -15.62 12.69 19.29
CA LYS A 222 -16.68 11.87 18.69
C LYS A 222 -17.51 12.73 17.76
N ILE A 223 -17.62 12.33 16.50
CA ILE A 223 -18.35 13.06 15.46
C ILE A 223 -19.43 12.11 14.91
N PHE A 224 -20.71 12.48 15.05
CA PHE A 224 -21.82 11.63 14.63
C PHE A 224 -22.11 11.76 13.13
N TRP A 225 -22.51 10.66 12.48
CA TRP A 225 -22.76 10.65 11.04
C TRP A 225 -23.82 11.65 10.58
N LYS A 226 -24.85 11.86 11.40
CA LYS A 226 -25.95 12.80 11.13
C LYS A 226 -25.48 14.25 10.90
N ASP A 227 -24.36 14.62 11.48
CA ASP A 227 -23.88 16.00 11.47
C ASP A 227 -22.86 16.24 10.34
N ILE A 228 -22.41 15.19 9.65
CA ILE A 228 -21.30 15.26 8.68
C ILE A 228 -21.81 15.57 7.27
N GLN A 229 -21.26 16.60 6.65
CA GLN A 229 -21.57 16.98 5.27
C GLN A 229 -20.55 16.41 4.28
N CYS A 230 -19.25 16.57 4.53
CA CYS A 230 -18.21 16.07 3.64
C CYS A 230 -16.85 15.89 4.34
N PHE A 231 -15.94 15.22 3.65
CA PHE A 231 -14.58 14.93 4.11
C PHE A 231 -13.56 15.46 3.10
N ASN A 232 -12.53 16.15 3.60
CA ASN A 232 -11.41 16.60 2.78
C ASN A 232 -10.10 16.13 3.41
N ILE A 233 -9.17 15.65 2.58
CA ILE A 233 -7.79 15.40 3.03
C ILE A 233 -6.95 16.61 2.68
N VAL A 234 -6.40 17.27 3.71
CA VAL A 234 -5.36 18.27 3.55
C VAL A 234 -4.02 17.53 3.62
N ARG A 235 -3.40 17.33 2.46
CA ARG A 235 -2.03 16.84 2.40
C ARG A 235 -1.10 18.00 2.71
N ALA A 236 -0.66 18.09 3.96
CA ALA A 236 0.55 18.82 4.27
C ALA A 236 1.75 18.07 3.63
N GLY A 237 2.83 18.78 3.25
CA GLY A 237 3.93 18.23 2.42
C GLY A 237 4.61 16.95 2.94
N GLN A 238 5.62 16.42 2.23
CA GLN A 238 6.23 15.09 2.45
C GLN A 238 6.57 14.70 3.91
N TYR A 239 6.74 15.68 4.81
CA TYR A 239 7.15 15.48 6.21
C TYR A 239 6.08 15.83 7.26
N LYS A 240 4.89 16.29 6.85
CA LYS A 240 3.79 16.59 7.78
C LYS A 240 2.75 15.47 7.75
N PRO A 241 2.15 15.12 8.90
CA PRO A 241 1.08 14.13 8.93
C PRO A 241 -0.09 14.60 8.05
N GLY A 242 -0.76 13.66 7.38
CA GLY A 242 -1.98 13.98 6.65
C GLY A 242 -3.06 14.46 7.61
N GLU A 243 -3.76 15.52 7.25
CA GLU A 243 -4.87 16.05 8.03
C GLU A 243 -6.19 15.67 7.36
N LEU A 244 -7.10 15.10 8.15
CA LEU A 244 -8.47 14.86 7.74
C LEU A 244 -9.33 16.02 8.26
N ASN A 245 -9.85 16.81 7.33
CA ASN A 245 -10.84 17.83 7.63
C ASN A 245 -12.24 17.22 7.49
N ILE A 246 -12.99 17.16 8.59
CA ILE A 246 -14.39 16.73 8.61
C ILE A 246 -15.26 17.98 8.75
N ILE A 247 -16.06 18.26 7.73
CA ILE A 247 -16.97 19.40 7.73
C ILE A 247 -18.33 18.92 8.20
N THR A 248 -18.80 19.49 9.30
CA THR A 248 -20.15 19.30 9.83
C THR A 248 -21.02 20.53 9.56
N SER A 249 -22.32 20.42 9.82
CA SER A 249 -23.25 21.54 9.65
C SER A 249 -22.92 22.77 10.50
N ASN A 250 -22.20 22.59 11.61
CA ASN A 250 -21.91 23.65 12.57
C ASN A 250 -20.41 23.97 12.71
N GLU A 251 -19.52 22.99 12.49
CA GLU A 251 -18.08 23.12 12.75
C GLU A 251 -17.23 22.32 11.75
N SER A 252 -15.94 22.67 11.64
CA SER A 252 -14.93 21.91 10.89
C SER A 252 -13.90 21.32 11.84
N TYR A 253 -13.72 20.00 11.81
CA TYR A 253 -12.75 19.27 12.64
C TYR A 253 -11.50 18.93 11.86
N PHE A 254 -10.34 19.40 12.32
CA PHE A 254 -9.03 19.09 11.74
C PHE A 254 -8.35 17.97 12.52
N LEU A 255 -8.46 16.74 12.02
CA LEU A 255 -7.91 15.54 12.65
C LEU A 255 -6.55 15.18 12.05
N SER A 256 -5.50 15.24 12.86
CA SER A 256 -4.15 14.82 12.45
C SER A 256 -4.00 13.30 12.46
N LEU A 257 -3.81 12.71 11.28
CA LEU A 257 -3.65 11.25 11.10
C LEU A 257 -2.18 10.83 11.24
N GLU A 258 -1.57 11.16 12.38
CA GLU A 258 -0.15 10.87 12.68
C GLU A 258 0.20 9.39 12.50
N GLY A 259 1.20 9.06 11.67
CA GLY A 259 1.63 7.67 11.45
C GLY A 259 0.70 6.82 10.58
N ILE A 260 -0.33 7.44 9.98
CA ILE A 260 -1.01 6.87 8.80
C ILE A 260 -0.23 7.31 7.55
N VAL A 261 0.44 6.37 6.90
CA VAL A 261 1.20 6.61 5.67
C VAL A 261 0.30 7.25 4.60
N ASN A 262 0.82 8.20 3.82
CA ASN A 262 0.07 8.94 2.80
C ASN A 262 -0.74 8.06 1.82
N ASN A 263 -0.25 6.85 1.51
CA ASN A 263 -0.96 5.90 0.66
C ASN A 263 -2.21 5.27 1.32
N ARG A 264 -2.31 5.30 2.65
CA ARG A 264 -3.45 4.84 3.43
C ARG A 264 -4.46 5.94 3.73
N LEU A 265 -4.11 7.22 3.54
CA LEU A 265 -5.04 8.34 3.70
C LEU A 265 -6.23 8.23 2.74
N ASN A 266 -5.97 7.92 1.46
CA ASN A 266 -7.05 7.69 0.49
C ASN A 266 -7.97 6.55 0.95
N LYS A 267 -7.41 5.47 1.51
CA LYS A 267 -8.20 4.36 2.07
C LYS A 267 -9.06 4.79 3.26
N VAL A 268 -8.57 5.71 4.10
CA VAL A 268 -9.38 6.30 5.17
C VAL A 268 -10.56 7.06 4.59
N LEU A 269 -10.32 7.89 3.56
CA LEU A 269 -11.37 8.64 2.87
C LEU A 269 -12.39 7.73 2.18
N ASP A 270 -11.94 6.68 1.51
CA ASP A 270 -12.82 5.71 0.85
C ASP A 270 -13.75 5.05 1.87
N VAL A 271 -13.21 4.62 3.01
CA VAL A 271 -14.00 4.02 4.10
C VAL A 271 -14.98 5.03 4.69
N LEU A 272 -14.58 6.29 4.86
CA LEU A 272 -15.46 7.35 5.37
C LEU A 272 -16.61 7.64 4.41
N ASN A 273 -16.33 7.80 3.11
CA ASN A 273 -17.34 8.04 2.08
C ASN A 273 -18.28 6.83 1.94
N GLU A 274 -17.76 5.61 1.97
CA GLU A 274 -18.55 4.39 1.92
C GLU A 274 -19.50 4.27 3.12
N ASN A 275 -19.02 4.57 4.34
CA ASN A 275 -19.87 4.55 5.53
C ASN A 275 -20.90 5.69 5.55
N LYS A 276 -20.55 6.89 5.08
CA LYS A 276 -21.50 8.02 4.95
C LYS A 276 -22.64 7.69 3.99
N HIS A 277 -22.31 7.19 2.80
CA HIS A 277 -23.31 6.80 1.80
C HIS A 277 -24.24 5.70 2.32
N ARG A 278 -23.70 4.75 3.11
CA ARG A 278 -24.52 3.71 3.77
C ARG A 278 -25.44 4.27 4.85
N PHE A 279 -24.96 5.22 5.65
CA PHE A 279 -25.77 5.91 6.65
C PHE A 279 -26.93 6.69 6.00
N GLU A 280 -26.66 7.38 4.89
CA GLU A 280 -27.69 8.09 4.12
C GLU A 280 -28.77 7.11 3.63
N ILE A 281 -28.39 6.00 2.98
CA ILE A 281 -29.36 4.99 2.49
C ILE A 281 -30.23 4.45 3.62
N ASN A 282 -29.64 4.04 4.74
CA ASN A 282 -30.38 3.41 5.83
C ASN A 282 -31.36 4.36 6.54
N ASN A 283 -31.10 5.67 6.51
CA ASN A 283 -32.01 6.67 7.08
C ASN A 283 -33.04 7.20 6.08
N PHE A 284 -32.89 6.93 4.78
CA PHE A 284 -33.93 7.18 3.78
C PHE A 284 -34.97 6.04 3.71
N GLU A 285 -34.64 4.86 4.23
CA GLU A 285 -35.53 3.69 4.31
C GLU A 285 -36.26 3.54 5.66
N ALA A 286 -36.02 4.43 6.62
CA ALA A 286 -36.65 4.48 7.95
C ALA A 286 -37.63 5.67 8.07
#